data_AF-C4Y3R8-F1
#
_entry.id   AF-C4Y3R8-F1
#
_cell.length_a   1.000
_cell.length_b   1.000
_cell.length_c   1.000
_cell.angle_alpha   90.00
_cell.angle_beta   90.00
_cell.angle_gamma   90.00
#
_symmetry.space_group_name_H-M   'P 1'
#
loop_
_entity.id
_entity.type
_entity.pdbx_description
1 polymer ?
#
loop_
_entity_poly.entity_id
_entity_poly.type
_entity_poly.pdbx_seq_one_letter_code
_entity_poly.pdbx_strand_id
1 'polypeptide(L)'
;MIEKTKNVVQEQYCTKNGYDYDAQVIYGDTDSVMVKFGHSDLETCMKLGEEAANYVSTKFKKPIKLEFEKVYFPYLLINKKRYAGLYWTRPEKADKMDTKGIETVRRDNCRLVQNVITKVLDYILEERNVEKAELFVKQTIADLLQNRVDLSQLVITKAYSKHEYDGKQAHVELAKRMKKRDPGSAPALGDRVAYVIVNSASQKNYEKSEDPLYVLENSLPIDVKYYLENQLSKPLMRIFEPILGERKAKELLAGAHTRTIKMSAPKSGGLMRFAKKAELCKNCKSPLKPGNKGALCENCVSKAPELYCDALAQMNYLENKFSRLWTECQRCQGSLHQEVLCSNKDCPIFYMRKKAQKDTFQQAEELRKWDETIW
;
A
#
# COMPACT_ATOMS: atom_id res chain seq x y z
N MET A 1 -28.59 -4.99 -26.67
CA MET A 1 -29.32 -3.99 -25.84
C MET A 1 -28.42 -2.82 -25.48
N ILE A 2 -27.22 -3.05 -24.93
CA ILE A 2 -26.27 -1.98 -24.61
C ILE A 2 -25.89 -1.10 -25.82
N GLU A 3 -25.53 -1.68 -26.97
CA GLU A 3 -25.21 -0.88 -28.18
C GLU A 3 -26.39 -0.03 -28.66
N LYS A 4 -27.61 -0.59 -28.62
CA LYS A 4 -28.84 0.18 -28.90
C LYS A 4 -28.99 1.36 -27.93
N THR A 5 -28.72 1.14 -26.65
CA THR A 5 -28.77 2.20 -25.63
C THR A 5 -27.76 3.31 -25.93
N LYS A 6 -26.52 2.96 -26.28
CA LYS A 6 -25.48 3.93 -26.65
C LYS A 6 -25.89 4.80 -27.83
N ASN A 7 -26.42 4.19 -28.89
CA ASN A 7 -26.84 4.92 -30.08
C ASN A 7 -28.02 5.85 -29.77
N VAL A 8 -29.05 5.34 -29.08
CA VAL A 8 -30.24 6.14 -28.73
C VAL A 8 -29.87 7.36 -27.90
N VAL A 9 -28.95 7.24 -26.94
CA VAL A 9 -28.52 8.38 -26.12
C VAL A 9 -27.78 9.41 -26.95
N GLN A 10 -26.80 9.00 -27.77
CA GLN A 10 -26.00 9.95 -28.55
C GLN A 10 -26.79 10.61 -29.68
N GLU A 11 -27.79 9.91 -30.25
CA GLU A 11 -28.68 10.46 -31.27
C GLU A 11 -29.69 11.45 -30.69
N GLN A 12 -30.25 11.17 -29.50
CA GLN A 12 -31.25 12.02 -28.87
C GLN A 12 -30.63 13.28 -28.26
N TYR A 13 -29.60 13.11 -27.44
CA TYR A 13 -29.00 14.19 -26.65
C TYR A 13 -27.85 14.84 -27.44
N CYS A 14 -28.21 15.53 -28.51
CA CYS A 14 -27.27 16.23 -29.38
C CYS A 14 -27.75 17.64 -29.74
N THR A 15 -26.81 18.47 -30.18
CA THR A 15 -27.03 19.87 -30.58
C THR A 15 -28.09 20.02 -31.69
N LYS A 16 -28.21 19.04 -32.58
CA LYS A 16 -29.23 19.03 -33.64
C LYS A 16 -30.66 18.96 -33.10
N ASN A 17 -30.84 18.38 -31.92
CA ASN A 17 -32.14 18.25 -31.26
C ASN A 17 -32.39 19.34 -30.22
N GLY A 18 -31.56 20.39 -30.20
CA GLY A 18 -31.74 21.56 -29.33
C GLY A 18 -31.10 21.44 -27.94
N TYR A 19 -30.20 20.48 -27.71
CA TYR A 19 -29.39 20.41 -26.48
C TYR A 19 -28.13 21.27 -26.60
N ASP A 20 -27.60 21.76 -25.48
CA ASP A 20 -26.42 22.63 -25.47
C ASP A 20 -25.13 21.92 -25.93
N TYR A 21 -25.06 20.60 -25.74
CA TYR A 21 -23.88 19.78 -26.03
C TYR A 21 -24.26 18.46 -26.69
N ASP A 22 -23.29 17.88 -27.42
CA ASP A 22 -23.40 16.50 -27.90
C ASP A 22 -22.99 15.53 -26.79
N ALA A 23 -23.94 14.72 -26.32
CA ALA A 23 -23.69 13.70 -25.33
C ALA A 23 -22.79 12.60 -25.90
N GLN A 24 -21.80 12.16 -25.11
CA GLN A 24 -20.85 11.13 -25.51
C GLN A 24 -20.85 9.98 -24.52
N VAL A 25 -20.95 8.74 -25.01
CA VAL A 25 -20.77 7.57 -24.15
C VAL A 25 -19.28 7.33 -23.94
N ILE A 26 -18.80 7.61 -22.73
CA ILE A 26 -17.38 7.50 -22.37
C ILE A 26 -16.99 6.10 -21.89
N TYR A 27 -17.95 5.31 -21.39
CA TYR A 27 -17.72 3.95 -20.95
C TYR A 27 -19.02 3.13 -20.94
N GLY A 28 -18.89 1.81 -21.02
CA GLY A 28 -20.01 0.90 -20.78
C GLY A 28 -19.52 -0.49 -20.39
N ASP A 29 -20.19 -1.12 -19.43
CA ASP A 29 -19.85 -2.45 -18.94
C ASP A 29 -21.10 -3.29 -18.77
N THR A 30 -21.38 -4.14 -19.77
CA THR A 30 -22.46 -5.15 -19.80
C THR A 30 -23.88 -4.61 -19.63
N ASP A 31 -24.20 -4.08 -18.46
CA ASP A 31 -25.50 -3.59 -18.01
C ASP A 31 -25.54 -2.06 -17.77
N SER A 32 -24.39 -1.39 -17.78
CA SER A 32 -24.28 0.04 -17.50
C SER A 32 -23.64 0.83 -18.67
N VAL A 33 -24.09 2.08 -18.84
CA VAL A 33 -23.49 3.07 -19.76
C VAL A 33 -23.20 4.35 -18.98
N MET A 34 -22.02 4.93 -19.22
CA MET A 34 -21.60 6.19 -18.62
C MET A 34 -21.58 7.26 -19.71
N VAL A 35 -22.42 8.26 -19.54
CA VAL A 35 -22.66 9.31 -20.53
C VAL A 35 -22.10 10.62 -20.01
N LYS A 36 -21.33 11.32 -20.84
CA LYS A 36 -20.86 12.69 -20.59
C LYS A 36 -21.79 13.64 -21.34
N PHE A 37 -22.62 14.38 -20.60
CA PHE A 37 -23.56 15.35 -21.15
C PHE A 37 -22.96 16.73 -21.44
N GLY A 38 -21.73 17.01 -21.00
CA GLY A 38 -21.02 18.27 -21.31
C GLY A 38 -21.21 19.39 -20.27
N HIS A 39 -22.32 19.37 -19.53
CA HIS A 39 -22.56 20.31 -18.43
C HIS A 39 -21.58 20.12 -17.26
N SER A 40 -21.24 21.22 -16.57
CA SER A 40 -20.38 21.23 -15.39
C SER A 40 -21.16 21.16 -14.07
N ASP A 41 -22.46 21.44 -14.10
CA ASP A 41 -23.30 21.42 -12.92
C ASP A 41 -23.93 20.04 -12.69
N LEU A 42 -23.92 19.60 -11.43
CA LEU A 42 -24.39 18.27 -11.05
C LEU A 42 -25.91 18.13 -11.22
N GLU A 43 -26.66 19.19 -10.92
CA GLU A 43 -28.12 19.14 -10.94
C GLU A 43 -28.67 18.91 -12.35
N THR A 44 -28.17 19.63 -13.36
CA THR A 44 -28.55 19.42 -14.76
C THR A 44 -28.10 18.06 -15.25
N CYS A 45 -26.88 17.61 -14.91
CA CYS A 45 -26.42 16.28 -15.27
C CYS A 45 -27.30 15.16 -14.68
N MET A 46 -27.78 15.32 -13.44
CA MET A 46 -28.68 14.37 -12.80
C MET A 46 -30.05 14.36 -13.48
N LYS A 47 -30.64 15.54 -13.75
CA LYS A 47 -31.91 15.67 -14.47
C LYS A 47 -31.85 15.04 -15.87
N LEU A 48 -30.80 15.34 -16.64
CA LEU A 48 -30.57 14.74 -17.96
C LEU A 48 -30.36 13.22 -17.87
N GLY A 49 -29.67 12.74 -16.84
CA GLY A 49 -29.47 11.31 -16.60
C GLY A 49 -30.79 10.57 -16.35
N GLU A 50 -31.67 11.14 -15.53
CA GLU A 50 -33.00 10.58 -15.24
C GLU A 50 -33.92 10.63 -16.47
N GLU A 51 -33.93 11.76 -17.18
CA GLU A 51 -34.64 11.90 -18.45
C GLU A 51 -34.18 10.85 -19.47
N ALA A 52 -32.85 10.70 -19.65
CA ALA A 52 -32.28 9.74 -20.58
C ALA A 52 -32.62 8.29 -20.21
N ALA A 53 -32.57 7.94 -18.92
CA ALA A 53 -32.95 6.61 -18.45
C ALA A 53 -34.42 6.28 -18.76
N ASN A 54 -35.32 7.23 -18.50
CA ASN A 54 -36.74 7.10 -18.81
C ASN A 54 -36.99 7.02 -20.33
N TYR A 55 -36.36 7.91 -21.11
CA TYR A 55 -36.49 7.93 -22.56
C TYR A 55 -36.00 6.63 -23.21
N VAL A 56 -34.81 6.15 -22.84
CA VAL A 56 -34.25 4.90 -23.36
C VAL A 56 -35.13 3.71 -23.01
N SER A 57 -35.71 3.68 -21.79
CA SER A 57 -36.63 2.61 -21.36
C SER A 57 -37.83 2.48 -22.30
N THR A 58 -38.34 3.58 -22.87
CA THR A 58 -39.44 3.53 -23.86
C THR A 58 -39.09 2.78 -25.15
N LYS A 59 -37.79 2.63 -25.46
CA LYS A 59 -37.30 1.95 -26.67
C LYS A 59 -37.14 0.43 -26.50
N PHE A 60 -37.49 -0.11 -25.33
CA PHE A 60 -37.44 -1.53 -25.01
C PHE A 60 -38.81 -2.08 -24.60
N LYS A 61 -38.99 -3.40 -24.71
CA LYS A 61 -40.23 -4.08 -24.31
C LYS A 61 -40.27 -4.21 -22.78
N LYS A 62 -41.43 -4.00 -22.16
CA LYS A 62 -41.64 -4.32 -20.74
C LYS A 62 -41.28 -5.80 -20.48
N PRO A 63 -40.63 -6.16 -19.36
CA PRO A 63 -40.32 -5.34 -18.17
C PRO A 63 -38.94 -4.67 -18.17
N ILE A 64 -38.26 -4.56 -19.32
CA ILE A 64 -36.92 -3.96 -19.40
C ILE A 64 -37.00 -2.46 -19.08
N LYS A 65 -36.29 -2.03 -18.04
CA LYS A 65 -36.20 -0.63 -17.59
C LYS A 65 -34.74 -0.27 -17.33
N LEU A 66 -34.33 0.89 -17.80
CA LEU A 66 -33.08 1.53 -17.46
C LEU A 66 -33.36 2.55 -16.35
N GLU A 67 -32.49 2.60 -15.34
CA GLU A 67 -32.62 3.50 -14.20
C GLU A 67 -31.37 4.38 -14.11
N PHE A 68 -31.58 5.65 -13.81
CA PHE A 68 -30.49 6.54 -13.44
C PHE A 68 -30.03 6.18 -12.02
N GLU A 69 -28.72 5.98 -11.85
CA GLU A 69 -28.17 5.53 -10.56
C GLU A 69 -27.34 6.62 -9.87
N LYS A 70 -26.54 7.37 -10.62
CA LYS A 70 -25.51 8.28 -10.08
C LYS A 70 -24.86 9.17 -11.13
N VAL A 71 -24.22 10.24 -10.66
CA VAL A 71 -23.21 11.01 -11.41
C VAL A 71 -21.83 10.82 -10.75
N TYR A 72 -20.77 10.77 -11.57
CA TYR A 72 -19.39 10.87 -11.10
C TYR A 72 -18.83 12.27 -11.33
N PHE A 73 -18.37 12.93 -10.27
CA PHE A 73 -17.70 14.22 -10.38
C PHE A 73 -16.71 14.47 -9.23
N PRO A 74 -15.38 14.39 -9.45
CA PRO A 74 -14.71 14.05 -10.70
C PRO A 74 -14.79 12.57 -11.04
N TYR A 75 -14.40 12.25 -12.28
CA TYR A 75 -14.29 10.90 -12.80
C TYR A 75 -12.89 10.65 -13.40
N LEU A 76 -12.29 9.52 -13.04
CA LEU A 76 -10.99 9.05 -13.54
C LEU A 76 -11.17 7.64 -14.12
N LEU A 77 -11.21 7.55 -15.45
CA LEU A 77 -11.22 6.29 -16.18
C LEU A 77 -9.78 5.90 -16.54
N ILE A 78 -9.30 4.79 -15.98
CA ILE A 78 -7.94 4.30 -16.24
C ILE A 78 -7.95 3.29 -17.38
N ASN A 79 -8.82 2.30 -17.28
CA ASN A 79 -8.93 1.18 -18.22
C ASN A 79 -10.30 0.50 -18.08
N LYS A 80 -10.58 -0.48 -18.95
CA LYS A 80 -11.78 -1.33 -18.80
C LYS A 80 -11.79 -1.97 -17.41
N LYS A 81 -12.93 -1.86 -16.71
CA LYS A 81 -13.13 -2.32 -15.32
C LYS A 81 -12.19 -1.69 -14.29
N ARG A 82 -11.57 -0.54 -14.60
CA ARG A 82 -10.63 0.17 -13.75
C ARG A 82 -10.90 1.68 -13.78
N TYR A 83 -11.63 2.16 -12.80
CA TYR A 83 -11.98 3.57 -12.69
C TYR A 83 -12.18 3.98 -11.23
N ALA A 84 -12.09 5.28 -10.99
CA ALA A 84 -12.37 5.91 -9.72
C ALA A 84 -13.17 7.20 -9.94
N GLY A 85 -13.99 7.59 -8.99
CA GLY A 85 -14.70 8.86 -9.03
C GLY A 85 -15.43 9.12 -7.73
N LEU A 86 -15.79 10.39 -7.49
CA LEU A 86 -16.70 10.70 -6.39
C LEU A 86 -18.12 10.39 -6.81
N TYR A 87 -18.81 9.62 -5.98
CA TYR A 87 -20.15 9.11 -6.21
C TYR A 87 -21.17 10.12 -5.70
N TRP A 88 -22.07 10.57 -6.58
CA TRP A 88 -23.13 11.52 -6.23
C TRP A 88 -24.52 10.95 -6.57
N THR A 89 -25.33 10.72 -5.54
CA THR A 89 -26.79 10.53 -5.67
C THR A 89 -27.56 11.83 -5.57
N ARG A 90 -27.00 12.84 -4.92
CA ARG A 90 -27.59 14.16 -4.68
C ARG A 90 -26.56 15.26 -4.93
N PRO A 91 -26.96 16.47 -5.34
CA PRO A 91 -26.02 17.49 -5.80
C PRO A 91 -25.23 18.18 -4.67
N GLU A 92 -25.66 18.09 -3.41
CA GLU A 92 -25.08 18.90 -2.32
C GLU A 92 -23.77 18.32 -1.78
N LYS A 93 -23.63 16.99 -1.74
CA LYS A 93 -22.46 16.33 -1.17
C LYS A 93 -22.21 14.97 -1.80
N ALA A 94 -20.94 14.68 -2.08
CA ALA A 94 -20.49 13.35 -2.48
C ALA A 94 -20.81 12.31 -1.38
N ASP A 95 -21.34 11.17 -1.80
CA ASP A 95 -21.67 10.08 -0.88
C ASP A 95 -20.39 9.35 -0.43
N LYS A 96 -19.51 9.06 -1.39
CA LYS A 96 -18.23 8.36 -1.18
C LYS A 96 -17.34 8.44 -2.41
N MET A 97 -16.07 8.13 -2.24
CA MET A 97 -15.20 7.76 -3.34
C MET A 97 -15.50 6.31 -3.78
N ASP A 98 -15.90 6.13 -5.04
CA ASP A 98 -16.06 4.80 -5.64
C ASP A 98 -14.82 4.42 -6.41
N THR A 99 -14.38 3.18 -6.22
CA THR A 99 -13.17 2.63 -6.83
C THR A 99 -13.46 1.23 -7.34
N LYS A 100 -13.33 1.01 -8.65
CA LYS A 100 -13.60 -0.28 -9.29
C LYS A 100 -12.32 -0.84 -9.90
N GLY A 101 -11.94 -2.05 -9.51
CA GLY A 101 -10.83 -2.82 -10.10
C GLY A 101 -9.43 -2.21 -9.97
N ILE A 102 -9.29 -1.08 -9.28
CA ILE A 102 -8.02 -0.46 -8.95
C ILE A 102 -7.39 -1.12 -7.72
N GLU A 103 -6.11 -0.80 -7.47
CA GLU A 103 -5.30 -1.47 -6.46
C GLU A 103 -5.82 -1.31 -5.01
N THR A 104 -6.65 -0.31 -4.71
CA THR A 104 -7.23 -0.06 -3.37
C THR A 104 -8.12 -1.21 -2.89
N VAL A 105 -8.88 -1.85 -3.78
CA VAL A 105 -9.81 -2.95 -3.47
C VAL A 105 -9.22 -4.33 -3.76
N ARG A 106 -7.99 -4.37 -4.29
CA ARG A 106 -7.31 -5.60 -4.69
C ARG A 106 -6.44 -6.14 -3.56
N ARG A 107 -6.68 -7.39 -3.19
CA ARG A 107 -6.01 -8.09 -2.07
C ARG A 107 -4.66 -8.71 -2.42
N ASP A 108 -4.25 -8.66 -3.69
CA ASP A 108 -3.02 -9.28 -4.19
C ASP A 108 -1.81 -8.33 -4.26
N ASN A 109 -2.00 -7.06 -3.88
CA ASN A 109 -0.92 -6.08 -3.71
C ASN A 109 -0.52 -5.95 -2.25
N CYS A 110 0.67 -5.39 -1.99
CA CYS A 110 1.02 -5.05 -0.61
C CYS A 110 0.17 -3.88 -0.08
N ARG A 111 0.02 -3.82 1.24
CA ARG A 111 -0.80 -2.82 1.92
C ARG A 111 -0.31 -1.38 1.69
N LEU A 112 0.99 -1.20 1.49
CA LEU A 112 1.58 0.08 1.11
C LEU A 112 0.91 0.64 -0.15
N VAL A 113 0.77 -0.19 -1.21
CA VAL A 113 0.13 0.25 -2.46
C VAL A 113 -1.30 0.66 -2.23
N GLN A 114 -2.08 -0.13 -1.48
CA GLN A 114 -3.47 0.20 -1.17
C GLN A 114 -3.58 1.57 -0.48
N ASN A 115 -2.77 1.79 0.56
CA ASN A 115 -2.78 3.03 1.33
C ASN A 115 -2.34 4.23 0.49
N VAL A 116 -1.27 4.08 -0.29
CA VAL A 116 -0.73 5.14 -1.14
C VAL A 116 -1.74 5.53 -2.22
N ILE A 117 -2.29 4.55 -2.93
CA ILE A 117 -3.24 4.83 -4.02
C ILE A 117 -4.54 5.43 -3.47
N THR A 118 -5.03 4.96 -2.32
CA THR A 118 -6.19 5.58 -1.67
C THR A 118 -5.93 7.05 -1.35
N LYS A 119 -4.79 7.35 -0.73
CA LYS A 119 -4.43 8.74 -0.38
C LYS A 119 -4.18 9.63 -1.59
N VAL A 120 -3.57 9.10 -2.64
CA VAL A 120 -3.40 9.82 -3.91
C VAL A 120 -4.75 10.15 -4.53
N LEU A 121 -5.70 9.21 -4.53
CA LEU A 121 -7.04 9.47 -5.05
C LEU A 121 -7.81 10.46 -4.17
N ASP A 122 -7.68 10.41 -2.83
CA ASP A 122 -8.24 11.44 -1.94
C ASP A 122 -7.73 12.83 -2.34
N TYR A 123 -6.41 13.00 -2.47
CA TYR A 123 -5.82 14.30 -2.83
C TYR A 123 -6.25 14.79 -4.21
N ILE A 124 -6.36 13.90 -5.19
CA ILE A 124 -6.68 14.27 -6.57
C ILE A 124 -8.19 14.51 -6.76
N LEU A 125 -9.04 13.63 -6.23
CA LEU A 125 -10.47 13.63 -6.51
C LEU A 125 -11.27 14.45 -5.50
N GLU A 126 -10.93 14.35 -4.21
CA GLU A 126 -11.60 15.09 -3.13
C GLU A 126 -10.99 16.48 -2.97
N GLU A 127 -9.68 16.56 -2.68
CA GLU A 127 -9.02 17.84 -2.40
C GLU A 127 -8.64 18.64 -3.64
N ARG A 128 -8.71 18.03 -4.84
CA ARG A 128 -8.30 18.64 -6.12
C ARG A 128 -6.86 19.20 -6.11
N ASN A 129 -5.97 18.60 -5.33
CA ASN A 129 -4.60 19.04 -5.15
C ASN A 129 -3.60 17.98 -5.64
N VAL A 130 -3.20 18.10 -6.89
CA VAL A 130 -2.26 17.16 -7.54
C VAL A 130 -0.85 17.32 -6.97
N GLU A 131 -0.40 18.54 -6.68
CA GLU A 131 0.94 18.81 -6.15
C GLU A 131 1.16 18.14 -4.78
N LYS A 132 0.14 18.20 -3.91
CA LYS A 132 0.13 17.49 -2.63
C LYS A 132 0.25 15.98 -2.81
N ALA A 133 -0.43 15.43 -3.82
CA ALA A 133 -0.31 14.02 -4.17
C ALA A 133 1.10 13.65 -4.66
N GLU A 134 1.71 14.49 -5.51
CA GLU A 134 3.08 14.30 -5.98
C GLU A 134 4.10 14.32 -4.83
N LEU A 135 3.99 15.30 -3.92
CA LEU A 135 4.87 15.41 -2.76
C LEU A 135 4.76 14.18 -1.84
N PHE A 136 3.53 13.76 -1.57
CA PHE A 136 3.26 12.57 -0.76
C PHE A 136 3.87 11.29 -1.38
N VAL A 137 3.74 11.12 -2.69
CA VAL A 137 4.33 9.98 -3.41
C VAL A 137 5.86 10.02 -3.35
N LYS A 138 6.48 11.18 -3.60
CA LYS A 138 7.94 11.35 -3.52
C LYS A 138 8.47 11.02 -2.13
N GLN A 139 7.80 11.50 -1.08
CA GLN A 139 8.15 11.19 0.31
C GLN A 139 8.03 9.69 0.61
N THR A 140 6.93 9.07 0.18
CA THR A 140 6.71 7.63 0.37
C THR A 140 7.80 6.79 -0.31
N ILE A 141 8.18 7.16 -1.54
CA ILE A 141 9.26 6.47 -2.28
C ILE A 141 10.60 6.66 -1.54
N ALA A 142 10.88 7.85 -1.04
CA ALA A 142 12.08 8.11 -0.24
C ALA A 142 12.10 7.25 1.03
N ASP A 143 10.98 7.14 1.74
CA ASP A 143 10.84 6.31 2.93
C ASP A 143 11.02 4.82 2.63
N LEU A 144 10.50 4.35 1.49
CA LEU A 144 10.70 2.96 1.04
C LEU A 144 12.19 2.68 0.80
N LEU A 145 12.86 3.52 0.00
CA LEU A 145 14.27 3.33 -0.37
C LEU A 145 15.23 3.50 0.81
N GLN A 146 14.82 4.24 1.84
CA GLN A 146 15.58 4.45 3.06
C GLN A 146 15.26 3.40 4.15
N ASN A 147 14.50 2.35 3.84
CA ASN A 147 14.07 1.31 4.77
C ASN A 147 13.30 1.85 5.99
N ARG A 148 12.53 2.93 5.80
CA ARG A 148 11.65 3.52 6.82
C ARG A 148 10.21 3.00 6.77
N VAL A 149 9.85 2.23 5.74
CA VAL A 149 8.53 1.59 5.65
C VAL A 149 8.47 0.34 6.53
N ASP A 150 7.39 0.23 7.31
CA ASP A 150 7.15 -0.92 8.17
C ASP A 150 6.93 -2.20 7.35
N LEU A 151 7.51 -3.31 7.77
CA LEU A 151 7.40 -4.61 7.07
C LEU A 151 5.94 -5.02 6.85
N SER A 152 5.04 -4.73 7.81
CA SER A 152 3.60 -5.04 7.69
C SER A 152 2.96 -4.39 6.46
N GLN A 153 3.48 -3.25 6.00
CA GLN A 153 3.00 -2.57 4.80
C GLN A 153 3.46 -3.27 3.51
N LEU A 154 4.52 -4.08 3.59
CA LEU A 154 5.15 -4.76 2.46
C LEU A 154 4.65 -6.20 2.27
N VAL A 155 3.86 -6.72 3.21
CA VAL A 155 3.28 -8.06 3.14
C VAL A 155 2.30 -8.15 1.98
N ILE A 156 2.47 -9.18 1.15
CA ILE A 156 1.59 -9.56 0.05
C ILE A 156 0.90 -10.87 0.44
N THR A 157 -0.41 -10.98 0.21
CA THR A 157 -1.14 -12.23 0.44
C THR A 157 -1.72 -12.79 -0.86
N LYS A 158 -1.56 -14.09 -1.08
CA LYS A 158 -2.17 -14.80 -2.21
C LYS A 158 -2.85 -16.09 -1.75
N ALA A 159 -4.00 -16.39 -2.35
CA ALA A 159 -4.70 -17.64 -2.08
C ALA A 159 -3.91 -18.83 -2.64
N TYR A 160 -3.72 -19.86 -1.83
CA TYR A 160 -3.04 -21.08 -2.18
C TYR A 160 -4.07 -22.12 -2.62
N SER A 161 -4.51 -22.02 -3.88
CA SER A 161 -5.60 -22.86 -4.40
C SER A 161 -5.12 -24.13 -5.10
N LYS A 162 -3.85 -24.21 -5.50
CA LYS A 162 -3.27 -25.41 -6.12
C LYS A 162 -1.85 -25.65 -5.63
N HIS A 163 -1.49 -26.93 -5.52
CA HIS A 163 -0.13 -27.33 -5.16
C HIS A 163 0.88 -27.03 -6.28
N GLU A 164 0.43 -27.07 -7.54
CA GLU A 164 1.25 -26.81 -8.73
C GLU A 164 0.47 -26.01 -9.78
N TYR A 165 1.20 -25.16 -10.50
CA TYR A 165 0.74 -24.39 -11.63
C TYR A 165 1.75 -24.58 -12.76
N ASP A 166 1.35 -24.32 -14.00
CA ASP A 166 2.21 -24.42 -15.19
C ASP A 166 3.48 -23.55 -15.08
N GLY A 167 3.49 -22.55 -14.21
CA GLY A 167 4.67 -21.76 -13.85
C GLY A 167 4.87 -21.64 -12.34
N LYS A 168 6.14 -21.67 -11.89
CA LYS A 168 6.50 -21.52 -10.47
C LYS A 168 6.02 -20.19 -9.91
N GLN A 169 5.15 -20.27 -8.90
CA GLN A 169 4.60 -19.10 -8.21
C GLN A 169 5.28 -18.89 -6.85
N ALA A 170 5.48 -17.62 -6.48
CA ALA A 170 6.15 -17.27 -5.22
C ALA A 170 5.49 -17.86 -3.97
N HIS A 171 4.18 -17.68 -3.82
CA HIS A 171 3.43 -18.21 -2.68
C HIS A 171 3.44 -19.76 -2.60
N VAL A 172 3.49 -20.44 -3.75
CA VAL A 172 3.54 -21.91 -3.82
C VAL A 172 4.92 -22.42 -3.42
N GLU A 173 5.98 -21.86 -3.98
CA GLU A 173 7.36 -22.24 -3.63
C GLU A 173 7.70 -21.89 -2.18
N LEU A 174 7.14 -20.79 -1.66
CA LEU A 174 7.24 -20.47 -0.23
C LEU A 174 6.50 -21.51 0.62
N ALA A 175 5.26 -21.86 0.29
CA ALA A 175 4.52 -22.89 1.04
C ALA A 175 5.28 -24.23 1.07
N LYS A 176 5.88 -24.64 -0.07
CA LYS A 176 6.76 -25.82 -0.15
C LYS A 176 7.98 -25.68 0.78
N ARG A 177 8.64 -24.51 0.83
CA ARG A 177 9.77 -24.25 1.73
C ARG A 177 9.36 -24.22 3.21
N MET A 178 8.23 -23.60 3.54
CA MET A 178 7.69 -23.58 4.91
C MET A 178 7.42 -25.01 5.38
N LYS A 179 6.78 -25.85 4.56
CA LYS A 179 6.53 -27.26 4.88
C LYS A 179 7.79 -28.07 5.12
N LYS A 180 8.86 -27.80 4.35
CA LYS A 180 10.17 -28.46 4.55
C LYS A 180 10.86 -27.99 5.84
N ARG A 181 10.68 -26.73 6.22
CA ARG A 181 11.28 -26.13 7.42
C ARG A 181 10.56 -26.57 8.69
N ASP A 182 9.25 -26.50 8.68
CA ASP A 182 8.38 -26.93 9.77
C ASP A 182 6.99 -27.32 9.21
N PRO A 183 6.66 -28.63 9.18
CA PRO A 183 5.37 -29.10 8.70
C PRO A 183 4.17 -28.54 9.49
N GLY A 184 4.34 -28.21 10.78
CA GLY A 184 3.26 -27.76 11.65
C GLY A 184 2.77 -26.33 11.37
N SER A 185 3.64 -25.48 10.83
CA SER A 185 3.32 -24.07 10.49
C SER A 185 3.03 -23.84 9.00
N ALA A 186 3.02 -24.92 8.21
CA ALA A 186 2.84 -24.87 6.77
C ALA A 186 1.39 -24.50 6.38
N PRO A 187 1.18 -23.61 5.39
CA PRO A 187 -0.15 -23.30 4.88
C PRO A 187 -0.83 -24.52 4.23
N ALA A 188 -2.13 -24.69 4.48
CA ALA A 188 -2.97 -25.71 3.86
C ALA A 188 -3.59 -25.20 2.54
N LEU A 189 -4.06 -26.12 1.70
CA LEU A 189 -4.74 -25.76 0.46
C LEU A 189 -6.06 -25.05 0.80
N GLY A 190 -6.29 -23.89 0.19
CA GLY A 190 -7.37 -22.97 0.52
C GLY A 190 -6.93 -21.77 1.36
N ASP A 191 -5.81 -21.87 2.08
CA ASP A 191 -5.30 -20.77 2.90
C ASP A 191 -4.75 -19.62 2.05
N ARG A 192 -4.57 -18.46 2.69
CA ARG A 192 -3.79 -17.37 2.14
C ARG A 192 -2.35 -17.42 2.65
N VAL A 193 -1.41 -17.43 1.73
CA VAL A 193 0.02 -17.38 2.03
C VAL A 193 0.46 -15.94 1.99
N ALA A 194 0.91 -15.46 3.14
CA ALA A 194 1.52 -14.14 3.30
C ALA A 194 3.03 -14.24 3.07
N TYR A 195 3.59 -13.31 2.29
CA TYR A 195 5.00 -13.27 1.99
C TYR A 195 5.49 -11.85 1.72
N VAL A 196 6.81 -11.67 1.85
CA VAL A 196 7.53 -10.48 1.38
C VAL A 196 8.61 -10.90 0.39
N ILE A 197 9.10 -9.95 -0.41
CA ILE A 197 10.22 -10.19 -1.33
C ILE A 197 11.51 -9.70 -0.69
N VAL A 198 12.40 -10.63 -0.37
CA VAL A 198 13.73 -10.34 0.18
C VAL A 198 14.74 -10.06 -0.92
N ASN A 199 15.76 -9.29 -0.57
CA ASN A 199 16.90 -9.07 -1.44
C ASN A 199 17.80 -10.32 -1.46
N SER A 200 18.07 -10.83 -2.65
CA SER A 200 18.92 -12.01 -2.86
C SER A 200 19.64 -11.91 -4.21
N ALA A 201 20.65 -12.76 -4.43
CA ALA A 201 21.32 -12.84 -5.72
C ALA A 201 20.41 -13.32 -6.88
N SER A 202 19.33 -14.04 -6.56
CA SER A 202 18.38 -14.49 -7.58
C SER A 202 17.55 -13.32 -8.12
N GLN A 203 17.26 -13.37 -9.42
CA GLN A 203 16.31 -12.48 -10.09
C GLN A 203 14.87 -13.02 -10.06
N LYS A 204 14.67 -14.28 -9.65
CA LYS A 204 13.38 -14.94 -9.69
C LYS A 204 12.58 -14.68 -8.41
N ASN A 205 11.45 -14.00 -8.55
CA ASN A 205 10.59 -13.65 -7.41
C ASN A 205 10.14 -14.85 -6.57
N TYR A 206 10.02 -16.04 -7.18
CA TYR A 206 9.63 -17.23 -6.43
C TYR A 206 10.71 -17.75 -5.48
N GLU A 207 11.99 -17.51 -5.79
CA GLU A 207 13.13 -17.83 -4.91
C GLU A 207 13.34 -16.76 -3.83
N LYS A 208 12.92 -15.51 -4.11
CA LYS A 208 13.05 -14.35 -3.21
C LYS A 208 11.91 -14.17 -2.22
N SER A 209 10.83 -14.95 -2.35
CA SER A 209 9.71 -14.85 -1.41
C SER A 209 10.11 -15.41 -0.05
N GLU A 210 9.66 -14.83 1.04
CA GLU A 210 9.89 -15.38 2.38
C GLU A 210 8.74 -15.03 3.33
N ASP A 211 8.56 -15.87 4.34
CA ASP A 211 7.56 -15.65 5.39
C ASP A 211 7.92 -14.39 6.21
N PRO A 212 6.99 -13.44 6.44
CA PRO A 212 7.34 -12.19 7.11
C PRO A 212 7.82 -12.38 8.56
N LEU A 213 7.40 -13.43 9.27
CA LEU A 213 7.92 -13.72 10.62
C LEU A 213 9.36 -14.21 10.54
N TYR A 214 9.65 -15.12 9.61
CA TYR A 214 11.02 -15.57 9.37
C TYR A 214 11.96 -14.41 8.99
N VAL A 215 11.48 -13.47 8.16
CA VAL A 215 12.21 -12.24 7.82
C VAL A 215 12.45 -11.38 9.04
N LEU A 216 11.45 -11.20 9.91
CA LEU A 216 11.60 -10.46 11.16
C LEU A 216 12.65 -11.13 12.04
N GLU A 217 12.57 -12.43 12.29
CA GLU A 217 13.47 -13.19 13.16
C GLU A 217 14.92 -13.13 12.68
N ASN A 218 15.16 -13.44 11.40
CA ASN A 218 16.49 -13.52 10.80
C ASN A 218 17.01 -12.17 10.29
N SER A 219 16.20 -11.11 10.35
CA SER A 219 16.54 -9.77 9.85
C SER A 219 17.04 -9.79 8.41
N LEU A 220 16.29 -10.48 7.54
CA LEU A 220 16.62 -10.55 6.11
C LEU A 220 16.35 -9.19 5.43
N PRO A 221 17.24 -8.73 4.54
CA PRO A 221 17.06 -7.47 3.83
C PRO A 221 15.90 -7.55 2.83
N ILE A 222 15.12 -6.48 2.73
CA ILE A 222 14.01 -6.37 1.79
C ILE A 222 14.48 -5.87 0.43
N ASP A 223 13.90 -6.38 -0.65
CA ASP A 223 14.13 -5.85 -1.98
C ASP A 223 13.27 -4.62 -2.25
N VAL A 224 13.77 -3.46 -1.84
CA VAL A 224 13.08 -2.17 -2.04
C VAL A 224 12.86 -1.84 -3.52
N LYS A 225 13.70 -2.33 -4.44
CA LYS A 225 13.56 -2.08 -5.88
C LYS A 225 12.35 -2.80 -6.44
N TYR A 226 12.14 -4.06 -6.03
CA TYR A 226 10.93 -4.80 -6.38
C TYR A 226 9.66 -4.05 -5.96
N TYR A 227 9.60 -3.51 -4.74
CA TYR A 227 8.42 -2.79 -4.28
C TYR A 227 8.22 -1.45 -5.01
N LEU A 228 9.30 -0.74 -5.35
CA LEU A 228 9.20 0.46 -6.16
C LEU A 228 8.67 0.12 -7.57
N GLU A 229 9.39 -0.72 -8.32
CA GLU A 229 9.16 -0.96 -9.74
C GLU A 229 7.93 -1.83 -10.02
N ASN A 230 7.74 -2.91 -9.25
CA ASN A 230 6.67 -3.89 -9.53
C ASN A 230 5.37 -3.57 -8.80
N GLN A 231 5.42 -2.95 -7.61
CA GLN A 231 4.24 -2.71 -6.79
C GLN A 231 3.73 -1.27 -6.91
N LEU A 232 4.59 -0.25 -6.79
CA LEU A 232 4.17 1.16 -6.78
C LEU A 232 4.14 1.82 -8.16
N SER A 233 5.16 1.60 -9.00
CA SER A 233 5.30 2.36 -10.26
C SER A 233 4.10 2.21 -11.18
N LYS A 234 3.66 0.98 -11.48
CA LYS A 234 2.57 0.76 -12.46
C LYS A 234 1.24 1.39 -12.03
N PRO A 235 0.77 1.23 -10.78
CA PRO A 235 -0.46 1.89 -10.33
C PRO A 235 -0.33 3.42 -10.31
N LEU A 236 0.81 3.96 -9.90
CA LEU A 236 1.02 5.41 -9.87
C LEU A 236 1.01 6.02 -11.28
N MET A 237 1.73 5.42 -12.22
CA MET A 237 1.75 5.89 -13.62
C MET A 237 0.35 5.92 -14.23
N ARG A 238 -0.46 4.88 -14.01
CA ARG A 238 -1.85 4.83 -14.50
C ARG A 238 -2.75 5.97 -13.99
N ILE A 239 -2.45 6.53 -12.82
CA ILE A 239 -3.22 7.62 -12.22
C ILE A 239 -2.67 8.98 -12.65
N PHE A 240 -1.36 9.15 -12.64
CA PHE A 240 -0.71 10.44 -12.91
C PHE A 240 -0.53 10.73 -14.41
N GLU A 241 -0.36 9.71 -15.27
CA GLU A 241 -0.18 9.92 -16.72
C GLU A 241 -1.35 10.68 -17.36
N PRO A 242 -2.63 10.34 -17.12
CA PRO A 242 -3.76 11.08 -17.69
C PRO A 242 -3.90 12.52 -17.19
N ILE A 243 -3.25 12.87 -16.07
CA ILE A 243 -3.40 14.16 -15.39
C ILE A 243 -2.22 15.09 -15.70
N LEU A 244 -0.99 14.58 -15.57
CA LEU A 244 0.26 15.35 -15.70
C LEU A 244 0.98 15.12 -17.03
N GLY A 245 0.59 14.09 -17.78
CA GLY A 245 1.32 13.59 -18.94
C GLY A 245 2.47 12.64 -18.56
N GLU A 246 2.93 11.87 -19.55
CA GLU A 246 3.89 10.77 -19.35
C GLU A 246 5.23 11.23 -18.76
N ARG A 247 5.78 12.35 -19.23
CA ARG A 247 7.08 12.87 -18.78
C ARG A 247 7.07 13.21 -17.29
N LYS A 248 6.11 14.04 -16.86
CA LYS A 248 6.01 14.47 -15.46
C LYS A 248 5.68 13.29 -14.54
N ALA A 249 4.81 12.37 -14.97
CA ALA A 249 4.52 11.16 -14.20
C ALA A 249 5.79 10.32 -13.96
N LYS A 250 6.67 10.17 -14.97
CA LYS A 250 7.94 9.45 -14.83
C LYS A 250 8.92 10.13 -13.85
N GLU A 251 8.90 11.45 -13.76
CA GLU A 251 9.70 12.23 -12.78
C GLU A 251 9.27 11.98 -11.32
N LEU A 252 8.09 11.40 -11.07
CA LEU A 252 7.71 10.95 -9.73
C LEU A 252 8.53 9.75 -9.27
N LEU A 253 8.94 8.90 -10.21
CA LEU A 253 9.66 7.65 -9.96
C LEU A 253 11.18 7.82 -10.03
N ALA A 254 11.68 8.94 -10.54
CA ALA A 254 13.09 9.24 -10.67
C ALA A 254 13.37 10.68 -10.25
N GLY A 255 14.32 10.87 -9.34
CA GLY A 255 14.66 12.21 -8.85
C GLY A 255 15.57 12.18 -7.62
N ALA A 256 15.82 13.35 -7.03
CA ALA A 256 16.68 13.47 -5.85
C ALA A 256 16.24 12.56 -4.70
N HIS A 257 14.93 12.39 -4.51
CA HIS A 257 14.32 11.54 -3.49
C HIS A 257 14.60 10.03 -3.66
N THR A 258 15.08 9.61 -4.84
CA THR A 258 15.40 8.21 -5.16
C THR A 258 16.88 7.87 -5.17
N ARG A 259 17.76 8.88 -5.04
CA ARG A 259 19.22 8.70 -5.16
C ARG A 259 19.83 8.03 -3.93
N THR A 260 19.19 8.15 -2.77
CA THR A 260 19.69 7.58 -1.52
C THR A 260 18.98 6.27 -1.23
N ILE A 261 19.70 5.15 -1.39
CA ILE A 261 19.19 3.81 -1.09
C ILE A 261 19.98 3.26 0.09
N LYS A 262 19.27 2.95 1.19
CA LYS A 262 19.88 2.33 2.37
C LYS A 262 19.74 0.82 2.27
N MET A 263 20.82 0.11 1.98
CA MET A 263 20.82 -1.35 1.97
C MET A 263 21.17 -1.89 3.36
N SER A 264 20.27 -2.69 3.93
CA SER A 264 20.54 -3.39 5.19
C SER A 264 21.40 -4.63 4.90
N ALA A 265 22.46 -4.83 5.67
CA ALA A 265 23.25 -6.06 5.58
C ALA A 265 22.51 -7.21 6.30
N PRO A 266 22.51 -8.44 5.74
CA PRO A 266 21.92 -9.59 6.42
C PRO A 266 22.69 -9.89 7.72
N LYS A 267 21.96 -10.16 8.81
CA LYS A 267 22.58 -10.51 10.12
C LYS A 267 23.05 -11.96 10.18
N SER A 268 22.52 -12.83 9.32
CA SER A 268 22.78 -14.28 9.31
C SER A 268 23.19 -14.76 7.93
N GLY A 269 24.29 -15.51 7.84
CA GLY A 269 24.81 -16.11 6.61
C GLY A 269 26.21 -16.68 6.84
N GLY A 270 26.67 -17.60 5.99
CA GLY A 270 27.95 -18.30 6.18
C GLY A 270 29.14 -17.36 6.42
N LEU A 271 29.22 -16.28 5.64
CA LEU A 271 30.27 -15.26 5.79
C LEU A 271 30.04 -14.31 6.99
N MET A 272 28.79 -13.95 7.27
CA MET A 272 28.46 -13.00 8.35
C MET A 272 28.60 -13.58 9.76
N ARG A 273 28.69 -14.90 9.91
CA ARG A 273 29.02 -15.53 11.20
C ARG A 273 30.43 -15.19 11.70
N PHE A 274 31.34 -14.85 10.80
CA PHE A 274 32.72 -14.47 11.12
C PHE A 274 32.90 -12.95 11.25
N ALA A 275 31.86 -12.16 10.96
CA ALA A 275 31.92 -10.71 11.07
C ALA A 275 31.82 -10.28 12.54
N LYS A 276 32.87 -9.65 13.06
CA LYS A 276 32.84 -9.01 14.37
C LYS A 276 32.11 -7.68 14.24
N LYS A 277 30.99 -7.52 14.95
CA LYS A 277 30.24 -6.26 14.97
C LYS A 277 31.08 -5.17 15.66
N ALA A 278 31.55 -4.20 14.89
CA ALA A 278 32.14 -2.98 15.45
C ALA A 278 31.02 -2.10 16.00
N GLU A 279 31.14 -1.69 17.26
CA GLU A 279 30.25 -0.70 17.85
C GLU A 279 30.65 0.69 17.36
N LEU A 280 29.67 1.50 16.96
CA LEU A 280 29.87 2.82 16.36
C LEU A 280 29.27 3.88 17.26
N CYS A 281 29.93 5.04 17.35
CA CYS A 281 29.41 6.21 18.03
C CYS A 281 28.03 6.59 17.47
N LYS A 282 27.03 6.79 18.35
CA LYS A 282 25.66 7.10 17.93
C LYS A 282 25.54 8.43 17.18
N ASN A 283 26.39 9.40 17.50
CA ASN A 283 26.45 10.70 16.83
C ASN A 283 27.21 10.62 15.49
N CYS A 284 28.55 10.52 15.54
CA CYS A 284 29.41 10.68 14.35
C CYS A 284 29.69 9.40 13.56
N LYS A 285 29.16 8.24 13.99
CA LYS A 285 29.36 6.92 13.36
C LYS A 285 30.82 6.44 13.29
N SER A 286 31.74 7.08 14.00
CA SER A 286 33.12 6.58 14.14
C SER A 286 33.15 5.27 14.94
N PRO A 287 34.02 4.31 14.61
CA PRO A 287 34.22 3.11 15.42
C PRO A 287 34.62 3.45 16.86
N LEU A 288 34.00 2.78 17.83
CA LEU A 288 34.34 2.91 19.25
C LEU A 288 35.59 2.08 19.56
N LYS A 289 36.43 2.59 20.47
CA LYS A 289 37.64 1.90 20.91
C LYS A 289 37.28 0.55 21.55
N PRO A 290 38.11 -0.51 21.38
CA PRO A 290 37.90 -1.78 22.06
C PRO A 290 37.81 -1.57 23.59
N GLY A 291 36.71 -2.00 24.20
CA GLY A 291 36.46 -1.83 25.64
C GLY A 291 35.51 -0.68 26.00
N ASN A 292 35.25 0.25 25.08
CA ASN A 292 34.15 1.22 25.26
C ASN A 292 32.81 0.50 25.04
N LYS A 293 32.02 0.39 26.11
CA LYS A 293 30.68 -0.18 26.06
C LYS A 293 29.56 0.88 25.97
N GLY A 294 29.93 2.14 26.11
CA GLY A 294 29.04 3.29 26.01
C GLY A 294 28.53 3.55 24.58
N ALA A 295 27.62 4.51 24.46
CA ALA A 295 26.96 4.87 23.20
C ALA A 295 27.76 5.88 22.35
N LEU A 296 28.74 6.58 22.94
CA LEU A 296 29.45 7.71 22.33
C LEU A 296 30.96 7.57 22.38
N CYS A 297 31.64 8.25 21.44
CA CYS A 297 33.08 8.47 21.51
C CYS A 297 33.40 9.71 22.36
N GLU A 298 34.65 9.80 22.83
CA GLU A 298 35.16 10.90 23.67
C GLU A 298 34.82 12.29 23.12
N ASN A 299 34.90 12.47 21.80
CA ASN A 299 34.63 13.76 21.14
C ASN A 299 33.14 14.14 21.09
N CYS A 300 32.22 13.20 21.37
CA CYS A 300 30.78 13.41 21.27
C CYS A 300 30.08 13.42 22.63
N VAL A 301 30.81 13.22 23.74
CA VAL A 301 30.24 13.13 25.10
C VAL A 301 29.49 14.40 25.47
N SER A 302 29.92 15.57 25.02
CA SER A 302 29.21 16.85 25.26
C SER A 302 27.78 16.87 24.72
N LYS A 303 27.44 16.02 23.75
CA LYS A 303 26.09 15.89 23.19
C LYS A 303 25.28 14.75 23.83
N ALA A 304 25.80 14.10 24.87
CA ALA A 304 25.16 12.96 25.50
C ALA A 304 23.74 13.26 26.03
N PRO A 305 23.48 14.39 26.73
CA PRO A 305 22.15 14.67 27.24
C PRO A 305 21.09 14.77 26.13
N GLU A 306 21.40 15.48 25.05
CA GLU A 306 20.49 15.66 23.89
C GLU A 306 20.19 14.31 23.23
N LEU A 307 21.24 13.53 22.92
CA LEU A 307 21.08 12.24 22.24
C LEU A 307 20.41 11.17 23.12
N TYR A 308 20.62 11.23 24.44
CA TYR A 308 19.92 10.38 25.39
C TYR A 308 18.43 10.71 25.44
N CYS A 309 18.08 12.00 25.51
CA CYS A 309 16.68 12.45 25.44
C CYS A 309 15.98 11.94 24.17
N ASP A 310 16.64 11.99 23.02
CA ASP A 310 16.11 11.43 21.77
C ASP A 310 15.91 9.90 21.84
N ALA A 311 16.91 9.19 22.38
CA ALA A 311 16.82 7.74 22.53
C ALA A 311 15.71 7.31 23.50
N LEU A 312 15.49 8.08 24.57
CA LEU A 312 14.43 7.88 25.56
C LEU A 312 13.05 8.20 24.97
N ALA A 313 12.92 9.30 24.22
CA ALA A 313 11.70 9.65 23.51
C ALA A 313 11.30 8.56 22.51
N GLN A 314 12.27 8.00 21.79
CA GLN A 314 12.06 6.87 20.87
C GLN A 314 11.62 5.61 21.61
N MET A 315 12.19 5.33 22.79
CA MET A 315 11.75 4.20 23.63
C MET A 315 10.31 4.37 24.10
N ASN A 316 9.97 5.54 24.64
CA ASN A 316 8.61 5.87 25.07
C ASN A 316 7.59 5.67 23.93
N TYR A 317 7.93 6.08 22.71
CA TYR A 317 7.09 5.85 21.53
C TYR A 317 6.91 4.36 21.24
N LEU A 318 7.99 3.57 21.27
CA LEU A 318 7.96 2.13 20.98
C LEU A 318 7.19 1.33 22.03
N GLU A 319 7.36 1.64 23.32
CA GLU A 319 6.61 1.02 24.41
C GLU A 319 5.10 1.30 24.28
N ASN A 320 4.72 2.55 24.04
CA ASN A 320 3.32 2.91 23.81
C ASN A 320 2.74 2.15 22.60
N LYS A 321 3.50 2.06 21.50
CA LYS A 321 3.08 1.32 20.31
C LYS A 321 2.92 -0.18 20.60
N PHE A 322 3.87 -0.78 21.33
CA PHE A 322 3.81 -2.17 21.75
C PHE A 322 2.56 -2.43 22.61
N SER A 323 2.37 -1.67 23.68
CA SER A 323 1.24 -1.83 24.61
C SER A 323 -0.11 -1.70 23.90
N ARG A 324 -0.27 -0.70 23.02
CA ARG A 324 -1.50 -0.50 22.25
C ARG A 324 -1.83 -1.70 21.35
N LEU A 325 -0.84 -2.21 20.61
CA LEU A 325 -1.06 -3.32 19.66
C LEU A 325 -1.38 -4.64 20.37
N TRP A 326 -0.71 -4.94 21.48
CA TRP A 326 -0.94 -6.18 22.23
C TRP A 326 -2.25 -6.15 23.02
N THR A 327 -2.61 -5.02 23.62
CA THR A 327 -3.91 -4.84 24.29
C THR A 327 -5.06 -5.00 23.30
N GLU A 328 -4.93 -4.46 22.08
CA GLU A 328 -5.96 -4.60 21.05
C GLU A 328 -6.18 -6.05 20.64
N CYS A 329 -5.12 -6.87 20.62
CA CYS A 329 -5.25 -8.30 20.38
C CYS A 329 -6.00 -9.03 21.51
N GLN A 330 -5.79 -8.65 22.78
CA GLN A 330 -6.56 -9.22 23.90
C GLN A 330 -8.05 -8.87 23.81
N ARG A 331 -8.37 -7.62 23.44
CA ARG A 331 -9.76 -7.18 23.19
C ARG A 331 -10.40 -7.98 22.06
N CYS A 332 -9.68 -8.16 20.96
CA CYS A 332 -10.14 -8.94 19.81
C CYS A 332 -10.37 -10.42 20.16
N GLN A 333 -9.52 -11.00 21.02
CA GLN A 333 -9.69 -12.36 21.54
C GLN A 333 -10.86 -12.48 22.53
N GLY A 334 -11.19 -11.40 23.25
CA GLY A 334 -12.22 -11.40 24.29
C GLY A 334 -11.75 -11.94 25.65
N SER A 335 -10.47 -12.26 25.81
CA SER A 335 -9.89 -12.76 27.06
C SER A 335 -8.69 -11.92 27.48
N LEU A 336 -8.67 -11.52 28.75
CA LEU A 336 -7.54 -10.81 29.37
C LEU A 336 -6.59 -11.77 30.11
N HIS A 337 -7.03 -13.00 30.37
CA HIS A 337 -6.34 -13.96 31.24
C HIS A 337 -5.68 -15.11 30.46
N GLN A 338 -5.98 -15.25 29.17
CA GLN A 338 -5.40 -16.28 28.31
C GLN A 338 -4.37 -15.68 27.36
N GLU A 339 -3.44 -16.52 26.91
CA GLU A 339 -2.48 -16.13 25.89
C GLU A 339 -3.15 -15.86 24.54
N VAL A 340 -2.63 -14.87 23.81
CA VAL A 340 -3.11 -14.50 22.47
C VAL A 340 -2.48 -15.41 21.41
N LEU A 341 -3.13 -16.53 21.10
CA LEU A 341 -2.72 -17.49 20.06
C LEU A 341 -3.41 -17.22 18.71
N CYS A 342 -3.37 -15.97 18.25
CA CYS A 342 -3.96 -15.58 16.95
C CYS A 342 -3.01 -15.90 15.79
N SER A 343 -3.52 -16.57 14.75
CA SER A 343 -2.82 -16.91 13.49
C SER A 343 -3.37 -16.18 12.26
N ASN A 344 -4.26 -15.19 12.44
CA ASN A 344 -4.87 -14.43 11.34
C ASN A 344 -3.85 -13.50 10.66
N LYS A 345 -3.25 -13.98 9.57
CA LYS A 345 -2.24 -13.27 8.77
C LYS A 345 -2.80 -12.10 7.94
N ASP A 346 -4.13 -12.02 7.77
CA ASP A 346 -4.77 -10.88 7.10
C ASP A 346 -5.04 -9.71 8.05
N CYS A 347 -4.89 -9.91 9.38
CA CYS A 347 -5.06 -8.85 10.35
C CYS A 347 -3.93 -7.80 10.25
N PRO A 348 -4.24 -6.48 10.18
CA PRO A 348 -3.21 -5.41 10.22
C PRO A 348 -2.21 -5.57 11.35
N ILE A 349 -2.72 -5.95 12.53
CA ILE A 349 -1.98 -5.92 13.78
C ILE A 349 -1.02 -7.11 13.88
N PHE A 350 -1.28 -8.21 13.14
CA PHE A 350 -0.55 -9.48 13.31
C PHE A 350 0.96 -9.33 13.15
N TYR A 351 1.42 -8.69 12.07
CA TYR A 351 2.86 -8.43 11.85
C TYR A 351 3.35 -7.20 12.61
N MET A 352 2.50 -6.18 12.77
CA MET A 352 2.84 -4.96 13.49
C MET A 352 3.20 -5.23 14.96
N ARG A 353 2.46 -6.09 15.66
CA ARG A 353 2.71 -6.41 17.07
C ARG A 353 4.04 -7.13 17.28
N LYS A 354 4.40 -8.03 16.35
CA LYS A 354 5.67 -8.78 16.38
C LYS A 354 6.86 -7.88 16.07
N LYS A 355 6.71 -6.97 15.10
CA LYS A 355 7.72 -5.95 14.82
C LYS A 355 7.89 -4.98 15.99
N ALA A 356 6.80 -4.45 16.56
CA ALA A 356 6.85 -3.57 17.72
C ALA A 356 7.54 -4.24 18.92
N GLN A 357 7.28 -5.53 19.17
CA GLN A 357 7.99 -6.31 20.18
C GLN A 357 9.51 -6.34 19.92
N LYS A 358 9.93 -6.65 18.69
CA LYS A 358 11.35 -6.71 18.33
C LYS A 358 12.03 -5.34 18.37
N ASP A 359 11.37 -4.29 17.91
CA ASP A 359 11.89 -2.92 17.91
C ASP A 359 12.05 -2.40 19.35
N THR A 360 11.07 -2.67 20.23
CA THR A 360 11.14 -2.29 21.65
C THR A 360 12.30 -2.98 22.36
N PHE A 361 12.47 -4.30 22.16
CA PHE A 361 13.58 -5.04 22.74
C PHE A 361 14.94 -4.52 22.24
N GLN A 362 15.06 -4.21 20.94
CA GLN A 362 16.29 -3.63 20.40
C GLN A 362 16.59 -2.26 21.00
N GLN A 363 15.58 -1.38 21.09
CA GLN A 363 15.76 -0.05 21.68
C GLN A 363 16.14 -0.13 23.17
N ALA A 364 15.59 -1.08 23.92
CA ALA A 364 15.97 -1.31 25.31
C ALA A 364 17.45 -1.70 25.46
N GLU A 365 17.95 -2.60 24.60
CA GLU A 365 19.39 -2.94 24.57
C GLU A 365 20.26 -1.76 24.14
N GLU A 366 19.75 -0.87 23.28
CA GLU A 366 20.46 0.36 22.93
C GLU A 366 20.48 1.36 24.09
N LEU A 367 19.41 1.45 24.88
CA LEU A 367 19.35 2.31 26.06
C LEU A 367 20.36 1.92 27.13
N ARG A 368 20.58 0.62 27.35
CA ARG A 368 21.60 0.12 28.30
C ARG A 368 23.01 0.65 28.04
N LYS A 369 23.34 0.99 26.79
CA LYS A 369 24.65 1.58 26.46
C LYS A 369 24.81 2.98 27.00
N TRP A 370 23.72 3.69 27.26
CA TRP A 370 23.78 5.02 27.85
C TRP A 370 24.09 4.96 29.35
N ASP A 371 23.68 3.89 30.04
CA ASP A 371 24.04 3.65 31.44
C ASP A 371 25.56 3.46 31.62
N GLU A 372 26.21 2.87 30.61
CA GLU A 372 27.68 2.69 30.56
C GLU A 372 28.41 3.89 29.92
N THR A 373 27.68 4.92 29.46
CA THR A 373 28.30 6.16 28.97
C THR A 373 28.57 7.05 30.16
N ILE A 374 29.83 7.40 30.38
CA ILE A 374 30.21 8.39 31.39
C ILE A 374 30.10 9.76 30.70
N TRP A 375 29.12 10.56 31.12
CA TRP A 375 28.88 11.91 30.60
C TRP A 375 28.70 12.92 31.72
#